data_AF-A0A9D7MZ90-F1
#
_entry.id   AF-A0A9D7MZ90-F1
#
_cell.length_a   1.000
_cell.length_b   1.000
_cell.length_c   1.000
_cell.angle_alpha   90.00
_cell.angle_beta   90.00
_cell.angle_gamma   90.00
#
_symmetry.space_group_name_H-M   'P 1'
#
loop_
_entity.id
_entity.type
_entity.pdbx_description
1 polymer ?
#
loop_
_entity_poly.entity_id
_entity_poly.type
_entity_poly.pdbx_seq_one_letter_code
_entity_poly.pdbx_strand_id
1 'polypeptide(L)'
;MTEFALHGHDLFGEVVKPKASGPVAERFTLPPFTVLDARMAEWQERKRAWAALGIRGEVGRSAKTYNIHDWADENAGGSKADGDGTSIFDPTVCELAVRWFSPAGGQVVDPFAGGSVRGIVAGCLGRQYWGCDLRTEQVAANEVQAEQIAPQVRPVWVCGDSMETLADAPEADFVFSCPPYGDLEKYSDDPRDLSAMDWHAFVAAYKRIILRSVGRMKPDTFACFVVGDFRDGKGFYRNFVSETIDGFEQAGARLYNEAILATPVGTAAMRVTKQFEASRKMAKTHQNVLVFCKGDPRTAARKCGA
;
A
#
# COMPACT_ATOMS: atom_id res chain seq x y z
N MET A 1 26.56 8.20 5.28
CA MET A 1 25.70 7.48 4.32
C MET A 1 25.23 8.50 3.32
N THR A 2 25.38 8.22 2.02
CA THR A 2 24.82 9.05 0.94
C THR A 2 23.30 9.07 1.08
N GLU A 3 22.71 10.27 1.09
CA GLU A 3 21.26 10.46 1.11
C GLU A 3 20.67 9.87 -0.19
N PHE A 4 19.66 9.00 -0.09
CA PHE A 4 19.00 8.44 -1.26
C PHE A 4 18.38 9.55 -2.12
N ALA A 5 18.81 9.63 -3.38
CA ALA A 5 18.41 10.65 -4.34
C ALA A 5 17.41 10.09 -5.37
N LEU A 6 16.11 10.21 -5.10
CA LEU A 6 15.06 9.69 -6.00
C LEU A 6 15.17 10.24 -7.44
N HIS A 7 15.57 11.49 -7.59
CA HIS A 7 15.72 12.15 -8.90
C HIS A 7 17.15 12.08 -9.45
N GLY A 8 18.02 11.28 -8.81
CA GLY A 8 19.41 11.13 -9.20
C GLY A 8 20.29 12.33 -8.85
N HIS A 9 21.44 12.38 -9.51
CA HIS A 9 22.44 13.43 -9.37
C HIS A 9 22.57 14.22 -10.67
N ASP A 10 22.86 15.52 -10.58
CA ASP A 10 23.11 16.36 -11.73
C ASP A 10 24.51 16.12 -12.33
N LEU A 11 24.87 16.89 -13.37
CA LEU A 11 26.17 16.79 -14.04
C LEU A 11 27.37 17.08 -13.12
N PHE A 12 27.15 17.70 -11.97
CA PHE A 12 28.16 18.05 -10.98
C PHE A 12 28.17 17.07 -9.79
N GLY A 13 27.30 16.06 -9.80
CA GLY A 13 27.17 15.08 -8.71
C GLY A 13 26.27 15.52 -7.57
N GLU A 14 25.59 16.66 -7.69
CA GLU A 14 24.68 17.17 -6.65
C GLU A 14 23.31 16.49 -6.74
N VAL A 15 22.66 16.26 -5.59
CA VAL A 15 21.33 15.62 -5.56
C VAL A 15 20.31 16.52 -6.24
N VAL A 16 19.63 15.99 -7.26
CA VAL A 16 18.53 16.70 -7.92
C VAL A 16 17.35 16.78 -6.97
N LYS A 17 17.00 17.99 -6.55
CA LYS A 17 15.81 18.28 -5.72
C LYS A 17 14.80 19.07 -6.55
N PRO A 18 13.62 18.50 -6.86
CA PRO A 18 12.56 19.25 -7.50
C PRO A 18 12.18 20.46 -6.66
N LYS A 19 11.76 21.54 -7.31
CA LYS A 19 11.30 22.74 -6.61
C LYS A 19 10.05 22.39 -5.79
N ALA A 20 10.16 22.47 -4.46
CA ALA A 20 9.03 22.25 -3.58
C ALA A 20 7.93 23.32 -3.82
N SER A 21 6.67 22.91 -3.69
CA SER A 21 5.51 23.81 -3.81
C SER A 21 5.41 24.81 -2.65
N GLY A 22 6.16 24.61 -1.56
CA GLY A 22 6.33 25.55 -0.46
C GLY A 22 7.13 24.97 0.72
N PRO A 23 7.33 25.75 1.81
CA PRO A 23 8.15 25.34 2.95
C PRO A 23 7.68 24.07 3.66
N VAL A 24 6.37 23.81 3.65
CA VAL A 24 5.79 22.59 4.23
C VAL A 24 6.16 21.36 3.39
N ALA A 25 6.04 21.46 2.07
CA ALA A 25 6.40 20.37 1.16
C ALA A 25 7.92 20.10 1.18
N GLU A 26 8.75 21.13 1.35
CA GLU A 26 10.20 20.98 1.52
C GLU A 26 10.53 20.11 2.75
N ARG A 27 9.83 20.31 3.86
CA ARG A 27 10.07 19.54 5.09
C ARG A 27 9.46 18.15 5.07
N PHE A 28 8.28 17.99 4.49
CA PHE A 28 7.48 16.77 4.60
C PHE A 28 7.35 15.99 3.30
N THR A 29 8.10 16.34 2.25
CA THR A 29 7.94 15.86 0.87
C THR A 29 6.66 16.34 0.20
N LEU A 30 5.52 16.25 0.89
CA LEU A 30 4.25 16.88 0.56
C LEU A 30 3.60 17.42 1.85
N PRO A 31 2.71 18.42 1.78
CA PRO A 31 2.01 18.88 2.97
C PRO A 31 1.21 17.75 3.63
N PRO A 32 1.38 17.49 4.93
CA PRO A 32 0.71 16.39 5.63
C PRO A 32 -0.74 16.74 5.98
N PHE A 33 -1.56 16.95 4.95
CA PHE A 33 -2.99 17.20 5.07
C PHE A 33 -3.81 15.92 4.86
N THR A 34 -5.10 15.99 5.21
CA THR A 34 -6.01 14.84 5.18
C THR A 34 -6.56 14.53 3.78
N VAL A 35 -6.17 15.28 2.75
CA VAL A 35 -6.49 14.97 1.35
C VAL A 35 -5.18 14.84 0.59
N LEU A 36 -4.86 13.60 0.20
CA LEU A 36 -3.70 13.27 -0.62
C LEU A 36 -4.17 13.15 -2.07
N ASP A 37 -3.92 14.17 -2.87
CA ASP A 37 -4.37 14.20 -4.26
C ASP A 37 -3.31 13.62 -5.20
N ALA A 38 -3.49 12.34 -5.54
CA ALA A 38 -2.60 11.64 -6.45
C ALA A 38 -2.65 12.18 -7.89
N ARG A 39 -3.55 13.12 -8.21
CA ARG A 39 -3.68 13.73 -9.54
C ARG A 39 -2.75 14.94 -9.72
N MET A 40 -2.18 15.47 -8.63
CA MET A 40 -1.31 16.63 -8.68
C MET A 40 -0.02 16.36 -9.46
N ALA A 41 0.51 17.39 -10.12
CA ALA A 41 1.71 17.28 -10.94
C ALA A 41 2.93 16.79 -10.13
N GLU A 42 3.13 17.32 -8.92
CA GLU A 42 4.21 16.91 -8.01
C GLU A 42 4.10 15.42 -7.61
N TRP A 43 2.89 14.90 -7.41
CA TRP A 43 2.66 13.48 -7.12
C TRP A 43 3.02 12.60 -8.31
N GLN A 44 2.55 12.98 -9.50
CA GLN A 44 2.78 12.24 -10.73
C GLN A 44 4.25 12.24 -11.15
N GLU A 45 4.96 13.34 -10.91
CA GLU A 45 6.41 13.42 -11.10
C GLU A 45 7.16 12.43 -10.21
N ARG A 46 6.84 12.41 -8.90
CA ARG A 46 7.44 11.46 -7.96
C ARG A 46 7.13 10.01 -8.31
N LYS A 47 5.89 9.73 -8.70
CA LYS A 47 5.49 8.39 -9.15
C LYS A 47 6.31 7.93 -10.36
N ARG A 48 6.55 8.81 -11.33
CA ARG A 48 7.43 8.52 -12.48
C ARG A 48 8.87 8.31 -12.06
N ALA A 49 9.38 9.10 -11.12
CA ALA A 49 10.75 8.94 -10.62
C ALA A 49 10.94 7.58 -9.92
N TRP A 50 9.98 7.15 -9.09
CA TRP A 50 9.99 5.80 -8.50
C TRP A 50 9.93 4.68 -9.55
N ALA A 51 9.07 4.82 -10.55
CA ALA A 51 8.98 3.85 -11.66
C ALA A 51 10.28 3.78 -12.47
N ALA A 52 10.99 4.91 -12.63
CA ALA A 52 12.25 4.97 -13.38
C ALA A 52 13.40 4.19 -12.71
N LEU A 53 13.28 3.86 -11.42
CA LEU A 53 14.22 2.95 -10.75
C LEU A 53 14.08 1.49 -11.20
N GLY A 54 13.03 1.15 -11.96
CA GLY A 54 12.78 -0.20 -12.44
C GLY A 54 11.81 -1.01 -11.58
N ILE A 55 11.08 -0.37 -10.66
CA ILE A 55 10.03 -1.03 -9.88
C ILE A 55 8.92 -1.51 -10.82
N ARG A 56 8.67 -2.83 -10.82
CA ARG A 56 7.63 -3.48 -11.62
C ARG A 56 6.63 -4.19 -10.71
N GLY A 57 5.67 -3.44 -10.17
CA GLY A 57 4.70 -3.96 -9.19
C GLY A 57 3.68 -4.95 -9.76
N GLU A 58 3.61 -5.07 -11.08
CA GLU A 58 2.75 -5.98 -11.84
C GLU A 58 3.35 -7.39 -12.01
N VAL A 59 4.68 -7.53 -11.96
CA VAL A 59 5.35 -8.82 -12.20
C VAL A 59 5.08 -9.78 -11.04
N GLY A 60 4.61 -10.99 -11.37
CA GLY A 60 4.22 -12.02 -10.40
C GLY A 60 2.75 -11.97 -9.98
N ARG A 61 1.96 -11.05 -10.53
CA ARG A 61 0.50 -11.01 -10.32
C ARG A 61 -0.24 -11.55 -11.55
N SER A 62 -1.20 -12.43 -11.30
CA SER A 62 -2.21 -12.89 -12.27
C SER A 62 -3.63 -12.46 -11.89
N ALA A 63 -3.78 -11.74 -10.78
CA ALA A 63 -5.06 -11.31 -10.24
C ALA A 63 -5.61 -10.14 -11.06
N LYS A 64 -6.65 -10.45 -11.84
CA LYS A 64 -7.35 -9.49 -12.70
C LYS A 64 -8.18 -8.55 -11.85
N THR A 65 -7.97 -7.23 -11.99
CA THR A 65 -8.91 -6.24 -11.43
C THR A 65 -10.24 -6.34 -12.21
N TYR A 66 -11.27 -6.98 -11.62
CA TYR A 66 -12.55 -7.29 -12.27
C TYR A 66 -13.25 -6.09 -12.93
N ASN A 67 -12.99 -4.86 -12.48
CA ASN A 67 -13.64 -3.67 -13.04
C ASN A 67 -13.00 -3.11 -14.33
N ILE A 68 -11.83 -3.61 -14.75
CA ILE A 68 -11.09 -3.07 -15.91
C ILE A 68 -11.18 -4.03 -17.10
N HIS A 69 -11.03 -5.33 -16.87
CA HIS A 69 -11.03 -6.32 -17.95
C HIS A 69 -12.43 -6.62 -18.49
N ASP A 70 -13.45 -6.80 -17.65
CA ASP A 70 -14.79 -7.16 -18.13
C ASP A 70 -15.37 -6.08 -19.07
N TRP A 71 -15.10 -4.80 -18.79
CA TRP A 71 -15.52 -3.71 -19.67
C TRP A 71 -14.66 -3.61 -20.95
N ALA A 72 -13.35 -3.83 -20.85
CA ALA A 72 -12.42 -3.78 -21.98
C ALA A 72 -12.64 -4.95 -22.95
N ASP A 73 -12.89 -6.15 -22.44
CA ASP A 73 -13.19 -7.34 -23.24
C ASP A 73 -14.56 -7.25 -23.92
N GLU A 74 -15.54 -6.58 -23.30
CA GLU A 74 -16.88 -6.37 -23.89
C GLU A 74 -16.96 -5.19 -24.87
N ASN A 75 -16.14 -4.14 -24.72
CA ASN A 75 -16.35 -2.87 -25.45
C ASN A 75 -15.14 -2.34 -26.24
N ALA A 76 -13.92 -2.87 -26.05
CA ALA A 76 -12.74 -2.43 -26.79
C ALA A 76 -12.44 -3.41 -27.92
N GLY A 77 -12.99 -3.14 -29.12
CA GLY A 77 -12.75 -3.92 -30.33
C GLY A 77 -11.25 -4.14 -30.63
N GLY A 78 -10.70 -5.24 -30.14
CA GLY A 78 -9.39 -5.79 -30.51
C GLY A 78 -8.15 -4.98 -30.12
N SER A 79 -8.29 -3.85 -29.41
CA SER A 79 -7.15 -3.04 -28.98
C SER A 79 -6.71 -3.49 -27.58
N LYS A 80 -5.86 -4.52 -27.52
CA LYS A 80 -5.16 -4.88 -26.28
C LYS A 80 -4.33 -3.68 -25.86
N ALA A 81 -4.73 -2.98 -24.81
CA ALA A 81 -3.83 -2.10 -24.11
C ALA A 81 -2.72 -2.99 -23.52
N ASP A 82 -1.49 -2.81 -24.00
CA ASP A 82 -0.30 -3.46 -23.42
C ASP A 82 -0.06 -2.87 -22.03
N GLY A 83 -0.73 -3.46 -21.06
CA GLY A 83 -0.67 -3.14 -19.65
C GLY A 83 -1.56 -4.13 -18.93
N ASP A 84 -0.95 -5.10 -18.26
CA ASP A 84 -1.66 -6.02 -17.37
C ASP A 84 -2.44 -5.15 -16.37
N GLY A 85 -3.77 -5.23 -16.37
CA GLY A 85 -4.70 -4.32 -15.66
C GLY A 85 -4.67 -4.48 -14.14
N THR A 86 -3.50 -4.75 -13.59
CA THR A 86 -3.19 -5.12 -12.23
C THR A 86 -2.86 -3.86 -11.43
N SER A 87 -3.61 -3.59 -10.35
CA SER A 87 -3.47 -2.38 -9.53
C SER A 87 -2.14 -2.34 -8.76
N ILE A 88 -1.13 -1.65 -9.29
CA ILE A 88 0.18 -1.45 -8.65
C ILE A 88 0.03 -0.48 -7.46
N PHE A 89 0.56 -0.85 -6.29
CA PHE A 89 0.58 0.04 -5.13
C PHE A 89 1.34 1.34 -5.45
N ASP A 90 0.79 2.48 -5.08
CA ASP A 90 1.38 3.77 -5.44
C ASP A 90 2.64 4.05 -4.60
N PRO A 91 3.84 4.13 -5.22
CA PRO A 91 5.09 4.27 -4.49
C PRO A 91 5.20 5.63 -3.76
N THR A 92 4.49 6.66 -4.23
CA THR A 92 4.45 7.96 -3.54
C THR A 92 3.70 7.82 -2.21
N VAL A 93 2.60 7.06 -2.13
CA VAL A 93 1.93 6.76 -0.85
C VAL A 93 2.89 6.04 0.09
N CYS A 94 3.63 5.05 -0.43
CA CYS A 94 4.62 4.32 0.36
C CYS A 94 5.68 5.26 0.93
N GLU A 95 6.23 6.14 0.10
CA GLU A 95 7.25 7.09 0.52
C GLU A 95 6.73 8.01 1.64
N LEU A 96 5.53 8.59 1.48
CA LEU A 96 4.95 9.47 2.49
C LEU A 96 4.69 8.71 3.79
N ALA A 97 4.09 7.52 3.72
CA ALA A 97 3.80 6.72 4.90
C ALA A 97 5.08 6.35 5.68
N VAL A 98 6.11 5.88 4.97
CA VAL A 98 7.41 5.54 5.56
C VAL A 98 8.12 6.78 6.12
N ARG A 99 8.11 7.91 5.39
CA ARG A 99 8.75 9.15 5.85
C ARG A 99 8.04 9.78 7.06
N TRP A 100 6.71 9.72 7.11
CA TRP A 100 5.93 10.38 8.15
C TRP A 100 5.77 9.56 9.42
N PHE A 101 5.69 8.22 9.31
CA PHE A 101 5.28 7.36 10.42
C PHE A 101 6.30 6.27 10.79
N SER A 102 7.43 6.18 10.09
CA SER A 102 8.55 5.29 10.46
C SER A 102 9.80 6.09 10.81
N PRO A 103 10.47 5.79 11.95
CA PRO A 103 11.78 6.35 12.25
C PRO A 103 12.80 6.02 11.15
N ALA A 104 13.85 6.85 11.03
CA ALA A 104 15.00 6.55 10.19
C ALA A 104 15.67 5.25 10.64
N GLY A 105 16.02 4.36 9.71
CA GLY A 105 16.56 3.03 10.05
C GLY A 105 15.57 2.07 10.69
N GLY A 106 14.30 2.46 10.89
CA GLY A 106 13.29 1.65 11.56
C GLY A 106 12.91 0.37 10.82
N GLN A 107 12.35 -0.59 11.57
CA GLN A 107 11.82 -1.84 11.04
C GLN A 107 10.36 -1.69 10.60
N VAL A 108 10.12 -1.87 9.30
CA VAL A 108 8.78 -1.98 8.70
C VAL A 108 8.34 -3.45 8.66
N VAL A 109 7.12 -3.74 9.11
CA VAL A 109 6.49 -5.06 9.01
C VAL A 109 5.23 -4.96 8.16
N ASP A 110 5.15 -5.80 7.11
CA ASP A 110 4.02 -5.87 6.19
C ASP A 110 3.39 -7.28 6.16
N PRO A 111 2.21 -7.47 6.79
CA PRO A 111 1.53 -8.77 6.79
C PRO A 111 0.95 -9.18 5.44
N PHE A 112 0.89 -8.27 4.45
CA PHE A 112 0.30 -8.55 3.13
C PHE A 112 1.18 -7.95 2.04
N ALA A 113 2.43 -8.42 1.95
CA ALA A 113 3.49 -7.76 1.20
C ALA A 113 3.17 -7.60 -0.30
N GLY A 114 2.52 -8.57 -0.94
CA GLY A 114 2.18 -8.48 -2.35
C GLY A 114 3.41 -8.17 -3.20
N GLY A 115 3.26 -7.18 -4.10
CA GLY A 115 4.35 -6.71 -4.96
C GLY A 115 5.47 -5.98 -4.21
N SER A 116 6.62 -5.90 -4.86
CA SER A 116 7.90 -5.40 -4.34
C SER A 116 7.90 -3.94 -3.87
N VAL A 117 6.93 -3.12 -4.31
CA VAL A 117 6.91 -1.65 -4.15
C VAL A 117 7.20 -1.21 -2.71
N ARG A 118 6.47 -1.74 -1.71
CA ARG A 118 6.60 -1.32 -0.31
C ARG A 118 7.97 -1.62 0.26
N GLY A 119 8.46 -2.83 0.00
CA GLY A 119 9.80 -3.26 0.41
C GLY A 119 10.89 -2.41 -0.22
N ILE A 120 10.86 -2.24 -1.55
CA ILE A 120 11.88 -1.48 -2.27
C ILE A 120 11.89 -0.02 -1.83
N VAL A 121 10.74 0.64 -1.74
CA VAL A 121 10.67 2.04 -1.31
C VAL A 121 11.19 2.18 0.13
N ALA A 122 10.78 1.30 1.06
CA ALA A 122 11.29 1.32 2.43
C ALA A 122 12.82 1.14 2.46
N GLY A 123 13.35 0.18 1.70
CA GLY A 123 14.77 -0.11 1.59
C GLY A 123 15.59 1.02 0.98
N CYS A 124 15.10 1.64 -0.10
CA CYS A 124 15.69 2.84 -0.71
C CYS A 124 15.73 4.01 0.27
N LEU A 125 14.70 4.15 1.11
CA LEU A 125 14.62 5.18 2.14
C LEU A 125 15.35 4.80 3.45
N GLY A 126 16.17 3.75 3.41
CA GLY A 126 17.05 3.33 4.51
C GLY A 126 16.35 2.60 5.66
N ARG A 127 15.13 2.08 5.47
CA ARG A 127 14.41 1.29 6.49
C ARG A 127 14.68 -0.20 6.31
N GLN A 128 14.69 -0.94 7.41
CA GLN A 128 14.58 -2.39 7.36
C GLN A 128 13.14 -2.76 6.98
N TYR A 129 12.98 -3.82 6.18
CA TYR A 129 11.66 -4.28 5.76
C TYR A 129 11.56 -5.78 5.90
N TRP A 130 10.47 -6.23 6.50
CA TRP A 130 10.03 -7.61 6.52
C TRP A 130 8.59 -7.66 6.03
N GLY A 131 8.28 -8.55 5.10
CA GLY A 131 6.90 -8.80 4.70
C GLY A 131 6.66 -10.22 4.26
N CYS A 132 5.41 -10.67 4.32
CA CYS A 132 5.03 -12.01 3.88
C CYS A 132 3.95 -11.99 2.79
N ASP A 133 4.00 -13.00 1.91
CA ASP A 133 2.98 -13.26 0.90
C ASP A 133 2.82 -14.78 0.75
N LEU A 134 1.59 -15.24 0.49
CA LEU A 134 1.30 -16.66 0.34
C LEU A 134 1.91 -17.23 -0.94
N ARG A 135 2.11 -16.40 -1.97
CA ARG A 135 2.48 -16.83 -3.32
C ARG A 135 3.98 -16.82 -3.52
N THR A 136 4.56 -18.00 -3.73
CA THR A 136 5.99 -18.20 -3.97
C THR A 136 6.49 -17.42 -5.19
N GLU A 137 5.71 -17.36 -6.26
CA GLU A 137 6.04 -16.63 -7.48
C GLU A 137 6.11 -15.12 -7.25
N GLN A 138 5.29 -14.58 -6.34
CA GLN A 138 5.34 -13.17 -5.98
C GLN A 138 6.59 -12.85 -5.17
N VAL A 139 6.94 -13.70 -4.19
CA VAL A 139 8.18 -13.57 -3.41
C VAL A 139 9.41 -13.64 -4.31
N ALA A 140 9.46 -14.61 -5.22
CA ALA A 140 10.55 -14.74 -6.18
C ALA A 140 10.68 -13.50 -7.09
N ALA A 141 9.56 -12.97 -7.60
CA ALA A 141 9.56 -11.75 -8.40
C ALA A 141 10.07 -10.53 -7.60
N ASN A 142 9.74 -10.44 -6.31
CA ASN A 142 10.21 -9.37 -5.44
C ASN A 142 11.73 -9.44 -5.21
N GLU A 143 12.27 -10.64 -4.97
CA GLU A 143 13.72 -10.85 -4.77
C GLU A 143 14.53 -10.49 -6.03
N VAL A 144 14.05 -10.87 -7.22
CA VAL A 144 14.70 -10.49 -8.49
C VAL A 144 14.74 -8.97 -8.66
N GLN A 145 13.66 -8.26 -8.32
CA GLN A 145 13.63 -6.80 -8.40
C GLN A 145 14.56 -6.15 -7.36
N ALA A 146 14.61 -6.67 -6.14
CA ALA A 146 15.54 -6.15 -5.13
C ALA A 146 17.00 -6.32 -5.54
N GLU A 147 17.35 -7.43 -6.20
CA GLU A 147 18.69 -7.64 -6.76
C GLU A 147 19.02 -6.60 -7.84
N GLN A 148 18.08 -6.37 -8.76
CA GLN A 148 18.28 -5.44 -9.89
C GLN A 148 18.35 -3.98 -9.46
N ILE A 149 17.52 -3.60 -8.49
CA ILE A 149 17.40 -2.21 -8.01
C ILE A 149 18.45 -1.90 -6.94
N ALA A 150 18.91 -2.92 -6.22
CA ALA A 150 19.89 -2.80 -5.14
C ALA A 150 19.57 -1.66 -4.16
N PRO A 151 18.40 -1.68 -3.49
CA PRO A 151 18.03 -0.65 -2.52
C PRO A 151 19.05 -0.56 -1.39
N GLN A 152 19.18 0.63 -0.78
CA GLN A 152 20.17 0.89 0.28
C GLN A 152 20.12 -0.13 1.41
N VAL A 153 18.92 -0.57 1.78
CA VAL A 153 18.68 -1.72 2.67
C VAL A 153 17.89 -2.75 1.89
N ARG A 154 18.39 -3.99 1.82
CA ARG A 154 17.71 -5.08 1.12
C ARG A 154 16.45 -5.51 1.90
N PRO A 155 15.25 -5.49 1.30
CA PRO A 155 14.03 -5.97 1.93
C PRO A 155 14.05 -7.49 2.10
N VAL A 156 13.33 -8.00 3.11
CA VAL A 156 13.14 -9.43 3.33
C VAL A 156 11.68 -9.80 3.03
N TRP A 157 11.48 -10.74 2.11
CA TRP A 157 10.16 -11.34 1.85
C TRP A 157 10.13 -12.81 2.28
N VAL A 158 9.07 -13.19 3.02
CA VAL A 158 8.84 -14.56 3.47
C VAL A 158 7.65 -15.14 2.75
N CYS A 159 7.80 -16.34 2.18
CA CYS A 159 6.69 -17.06 1.58
C CYS A 159 5.90 -17.80 2.67
N GLY A 160 4.62 -17.47 2.83
CA GLY A 160 3.73 -18.14 3.78
C GLY A 160 2.52 -17.31 4.18
N ASP A 161 1.61 -17.96 4.92
CA ASP A 161 0.42 -17.31 5.48
C ASP A 161 0.82 -16.36 6.62
N SER A 162 0.31 -15.13 6.60
CA SER A 162 0.51 -14.12 7.65
C SER A 162 0.09 -14.62 9.03
N MET A 163 -0.90 -15.51 9.11
CA MET A 163 -1.36 -16.13 10.35
C MET A 163 -0.29 -16.99 11.05
N GLU A 164 0.66 -17.51 10.28
CA GLU A 164 1.78 -18.33 10.76
C GLU A 164 3.06 -17.49 10.85
N THR A 165 3.44 -16.84 9.76
CA THR A 165 4.73 -16.15 9.59
C THR A 165 4.92 -14.93 10.50
N LEU A 166 3.85 -14.25 10.92
CA LEU A 166 3.94 -13.11 11.84
C LEU A 166 4.49 -13.48 13.23
N ALA A 167 4.46 -14.76 13.61
CA ALA A 167 5.07 -15.21 14.86
C ALA A 167 6.60 -14.99 14.87
N ASP A 168 7.22 -15.08 13.69
CA ASP A 168 8.66 -14.97 13.48
C ASP A 168 9.09 -13.59 12.94
N ALA A 169 8.12 -12.71 12.68
CA ALA A 169 8.41 -11.34 12.24
C ALA A 169 9.18 -10.56 13.33
N PRO A 170 10.11 -9.68 12.92
CA PRO A 170 10.84 -8.81 13.85
C PRO A 170 9.90 -7.82 14.54
N GLU A 171 10.35 -7.24 15.65
CA GLU A 171 9.61 -6.15 16.30
C GLU A 171 9.55 -4.92 15.39
N ALA A 172 8.35 -4.40 15.17
CA ALA A 172 8.08 -3.34 14.21
C ALA A 172 8.16 -1.95 14.85
N ASP A 173 8.91 -1.06 14.21
CA ASP A 173 8.83 0.39 14.44
C ASP A 173 7.68 1.03 13.64
N PHE A 174 7.24 0.34 12.58
CA PHE A 174 6.12 0.73 11.74
C PHE A 174 5.46 -0.51 11.12
N VAL A 175 4.14 -0.64 11.23
CA VAL A 175 3.40 -1.66 10.48
C VAL A 175 2.73 -0.99 9.28
N PHE A 176 2.99 -1.46 8.06
CA PHE A 176 2.47 -0.81 6.85
C PHE A 176 1.92 -1.82 5.87
N SER A 177 0.69 -1.62 5.41
CA SER A 177 0.09 -2.54 4.44
C SER A 177 -1.05 -1.95 3.59
N CYS A 178 -1.33 -2.61 2.47
CA CYS A 178 -2.62 -2.59 1.79
C CYS A 178 -3.19 -4.02 1.76
N PRO A 179 -4.17 -4.34 2.62
CA PRO A 179 -4.69 -5.70 2.77
C PRO A 179 -5.49 -6.16 1.55
N PRO A 180 -5.69 -7.49 1.38
CA PRO A 180 -6.54 -8.02 0.31
C PRO A 180 -7.99 -7.60 0.50
N TYR A 181 -8.70 -7.39 -0.61
CA TYR A 181 -10.10 -6.93 -0.62
C TYR A 181 -11.11 -8.08 -0.60
N GLY A 182 -10.88 -9.09 0.25
CA GLY A 182 -11.76 -10.25 0.41
C GLY A 182 -12.19 -10.88 -0.93
N ASP A 183 -13.50 -10.99 -1.14
CA ASP A 183 -14.11 -11.60 -2.34
C ASP A 183 -14.10 -10.69 -3.59
N LEU A 184 -13.51 -9.50 -3.52
CA LEU A 184 -13.38 -8.61 -4.68
C LEU A 184 -12.36 -9.11 -5.70
N GLU A 185 -11.27 -9.72 -5.23
CA GLU A 185 -10.16 -10.18 -6.08
C GLU A 185 -9.71 -11.55 -5.56
N LYS A 186 -9.91 -12.62 -6.35
CA LYS A 186 -9.36 -13.95 -6.03
C LYS A 186 -7.90 -14.03 -6.45
N TYR A 187 -6.98 -14.22 -5.51
CA TYR A 187 -5.53 -14.21 -5.78
C TYR A 187 -4.96 -15.61 -6.07
N SER A 188 -5.58 -16.67 -5.57
CA SER A 188 -5.19 -18.07 -5.79
C SER A 188 -6.32 -19.06 -5.46
N ASP A 189 -6.11 -20.34 -5.76
CA ASP A 189 -6.98 -21.45 -5.33
C ASP A 189 -6.56 -22.07 -3.99
N ASP A 190 -5.56 -21.51 -3.30
CA ASP A 190 -5.11 -22.02 -2.00
C ASP A 190 -6.19 -21.78 -0.93
N PRO A 191 -6.59 -22.78 -0.13
CA PRO A 191 -7.63 -22.62 0.91
C PRO A 191 -7.22 -21.64 2.02
N ARG A 192 -5.93 -21.32 2.16
CA ARG A 192 -5.43 -20.29 3.09
C ARG A 192 -5.54 -18.88 2.53
N ASP A 193 -5.83 -18.74 1.25
CA ASP A 193 -6.04 -17.44 0.62
C ASP A 193 -7.28 -16.77 1.19
N LEU A 194 -7.08 -15.61 1.83
CA LEU A 194 -8.15 -14.79 2.40
C LEU A 194 -9.25 -14.46 1.38
N SER A 195 -8.89 -14.33 0.09
CA SER A 195 -9.84 -14.01 -0.97
C SER A 195 -10.77 -15.18 -1.35
N ALA A 196 -10.44 -16.41 -0.95
CA ALA A 196 -11.28 -17.58 -1.17
C ALA A 196 -12.29 -17.83 -0.03
N MET A 197 -12.22 -17.05 1.06
CA MET A 197 -13.09 -17.19 2.23
C MET A 197 -14.43 -16.46 2.05
N ASP A 198 -15.48 -16.92 2.73
CA ASP A 198 -16.69 -16.12 2.87
C ASP A 198 -16.42 -14.86 3.71
N TRP A 199 -17.28 -13.86 3.58
CA TRP A 199 -17.08 -12.54 4.21
C TRP A 199 -16.83 -12.60 5.73
N HIS A 200 -17.56 -13.44 6.47
CA HIS A 200 -17.42 -13.47 7.94
C HIS A 200 -16.12 -14.17 8.35
N ALA A 201 -15.77 -15.26 7.65
CA ALA A 201 -14.49 -15.93 7.83
C ALA A 201 -13.32 -15.01 7.47
N PHE A 202 -13.42 -14.27 6.36
CA PHE A 202 -12.46 -13.26 5.95
C PHE A 202 -12.25 -12.20 7.04
N VAL A 203 -13.33 -11.57 7.55
CA VAL A 203 -13.22 -10.55 8.59
C VAL A 203 -12.57 -11.10 9.86
N ALA A 204 -12.92 -12.33 10.27
CA ALA A 204 -12.35 -12.97 11.44
C ALA A 204 -10.84 -13.24 11.27
N ALA A 205 -10.43 -13.79 10.12
CA ALA A 205 -9.02 -14.03 9.80
C ALA A 205 -8.24 -12.72 9.70
N TYR A 206 -8.79 -11.72 9.01
CA TYR A 206 -8.21 -10.39 8.86
C TYR A 206 -7.96 -9.70 10.20
N LYS A 207 -8.96 -9.67 11.10
CA LYS A 207 -8.80 -9.11 12.45
C LYS A 207 -7.76 -9.87 13.27
N ARG A 208 -7.66 -11.18 13.09
CA ARG A 208 -6.63 -11.99 13.76
C ARG A 208 -5.23 -11.70 13.24
N ILE A 209 -5.08 -11.41 11.95
CA ILE A 209 -3.81 -10.95 11.38
C ILE A 209 -3.45 -9.57 11.92
N ILE A 210 -4.40 -8.62 11.96
CA ILE A 210 -4.20 -7.30 12.59
C ILE A 210 -3.72 -7.47 14.04
N LEU A 211 -4.38 -8.32 14.83
CA LEU A 211 -3.99 -8.59 16.21
C LEU A 211 -2.54 -9.07 16.32
N ARG A 212 -2.11 -9.99 15.44
CA ARG A 212 -0.72 -10.48 15.40
C ARG A 212 0.25 -9.38 14.98
N SER A 213 -0.11 -8.56 13.98
CA SER A 213 0.71 -7.42 13.54
C SER A 213 0.88 -6.37 14.63
N VAL A 214 -0.19 -6.00 15.34
CA VAL A 214 -0.13 -5.08 16.50
C VAL A 214 0.68 -5.70 17.63
N GLY A 215 0.63 -7.03 17.79
CA GLY A 215 1.50 -7.78 18.70
C GLY A 215 2.99 -7.59 18.42
N ARG A 216 3.39 -7.39 17.16
CA ARG A 216 4.78 -7.13 16.74
C ARG A 216 5.20 -5.67 16.89
N MET A 217 4.26 -4.74 16.96
CA MET A 217 4.59 -3.31 17.12
C MET A 217 5.26 -3.04 18.47
N LYS A 218 6.37 -2.32 18.45
CA LYS A 218 6.98 -1.78 19.68
C LYS A 218 6.03 -0.76 20.32
N PRO A 219 6.12 -0.50 21.63
CA PRO A 219 5.36 0.58 22.27
C PRO A 219 5.64 1.93 21.60
N ASP A 220 4.64 2.80 21.57
CA ASP A 220 4.71 4.16 21.02
C ASP A 220 5.22 4.16 19.58
N THR A 221 4.50 3.45 18.71
CA THR A 221 4.75 3.35 17.27
C THR A 221 3.45 3.46 16.49
N PHE A 222 3.58 3.68 15.18
CA PHE A 222 2.43 3.80 14.28
C PHE A 222 2.23 2.56 13.42
N ALA A 223 0.99 2.37 12.97
CA ALA A 223 0.66 1.51 11.84
C ALA A 223 -0.09 2.32 10.78
N CYS A 224 0.04 1.98 9.51
CA CYS A 224 -0.68 2.63 8.42
C CYS A 224 -1.26 1.59 7.45
N PHE A 225 -2.58 1.61 7.28
CA PHE A 225 -3.28 0.73 6.36
C PHE A 225 -3.99 1.55 5.29
N VAL A 226 -3.71 1.25 4.02
CA VAL A 226 -4.39 1.87 2.87
C VAL A 226 -5.50 0.93 2.42
N VAL A 227 -6.75 1.33 2.65
CA VAL A 227 -7.94 0.50 2.41
C VAL A 227 -9.00 1.27 1.64
N GLY A 228 -9.81 0.58 0.86
CA GLY A 228 -10.97 1.17 0.19
C GLY A 228 -12.19 0.32 0.44
N ASP A 229 -13.34 0.94 0.69
CA ASP A 229 -14.57 0.14 0.76
C ASP A 229 -14.97 -0.38 -0.62
N PHE A 230 -15.53 -1.58 -0.63
CA PHE A 230 -15.97 -2.29 -1.83
C PHE A 230 -17.33 -2.93 -1.57
N ARG A 231 -18.01 -3.32 -2.65
CA ARG A 231 -19.39 -3.82 -2.57
C ARG A 231 -19.44 -5.33 -2.70
N ASP A 232 -20.39 -5.94 -2.02
CA ASP A 232 -20.76 -7.34 -2.19
C ASP A 232 -21.43 -7.59 -3.57
N GLY A 233 -21.69 -8.85 -3.88
CA GLY A 233 -22.38 -9.25 -5.12
C GLY A 233 -23.81 -8.71 -5.25
N LYS A 234 -24.43 -8.21 -4.17
CA LYS A 234 -25.75 -7.56 -4.19
C LYS A 234 -25.64 -6.03 -4.39
N GLY A 235 -24.42 -5.49 -4.35
CA GLY A 235 -24.14 -4.08 -4.57
C GLY A 235 -24.14 -3.22 -3.29
N PHE A 236 -24.12 -3.80 -2.10
CA PHE A 236 -23.99 -3.08 -0.82
C PHE A 236 -22.54 -3.03 -0.36
N TYR A 237 -22.13 -1.94 0.30
CA TYR A 237 -20.77 -1.86 0.84
C TYR A 237 -20.54 -2.91 1.93
N ARG A 238 -19.35 -3.51 1.91
CA ARG A 238 -18.89 -4.47 2.91
C ARG A 238 -18.49 -3.80 4.23
N ASN A 239 -18.41 -2.47 4.28
CA ASN A 239 -17.98 -1.70 5.45
C ASN A 239 -16.51 -1.97 5.83
N PHE A 240 -15.67 -2.28 4.83
CA PHE A 240 -14.32 -2.81 5.06
C PHE A 240 -13.39 -1.81 5.79
N VAL A 241 -13.62 -0.51 5.58
CA VAL A 241 -12.88 0.54 6.30
C VAL A 241 -13.17 0.47 7.81
N SER A 242 -14.43 0.36 8.19
CA SER A 242 -14.81 0.24 9.61
C SER A 242 -14.36 -1.07 10.22
N GLU A 243 -14.43 -2.19 9.48
CA GLU A 243 -13.90 -3.48 9.96
C GLU A 243 -12.39 -3.43 10.22
N THR A 244 -11.65 -2.67 9.40
CA THR A 244 -10.22 -2.41 9.63
C THR A 244 -10.00 -1.60 10.90
N ILE A 245 -10.74 -0.50 11.07
CA ILE A 245 -10.63 0.34 12.28
C ILE A 245 -10.95 -0.48 13.54
N ASP A 246 -12.06 -1.21 13.52
CA ASP A 246 -12.48 -2.06 14.64
C ASP A 246 -11.44 -3.14 14.97
N GLY A 247 -10.83 -3.78 13.95
CA GLY A 247 -9.75 -4.74 14.14
C GLY A 247 -8.54 -4.16 14.88
N PHE A 248 -8.12 -2.93 14.53
CA PHE A 248 -7.00 -2.26 15.19
C PHE A 248 -7.36 -1.80 16.61
N GLU A 249 -8.55 -1.23 16.82
CA GLU A 249 -9.03 -0.82 18.16
C GLU A 249 -9.08 -2.03 19.11
N GLN A 250 -9.61 -3.17 18.67
CA GLN A 250 -9.65 -4.41 19.46
C GLN A 250 -8.24 -4.97 19.75
N ALA A 251 -7.29 -4.74 18.85
CA ALA A 251 -5.90 -5.16 19.01
C ALA A 251 -5.07 -4.22 19.91
N GLY A 252 -5.62 -3.08 20.34
CA GLY A 252 -4.95 -2.12 21.22
C GLY A 252 -4.11 -1.06 20.50
N ALA A 253 -4.34 -0.84 19.20
CA ALA A 253 -3.77 0.27 18.44
C ALA A 253 -4.91 1.17 17.95
N ARG A 254 -4.97 2.40 18.44
CA ARG A 254 -6.13 3.28 18.25
C ARG A 254 -6.01 4.10 16.98
N LEU A 255 -7.13 4.38 16.31
CA LEU A 255 -7.14 5.27 15.15
C LEU A 255 -6.63 6.66 15.57
N TYR A 256 -5.57 7.11 14.91
CA TYR A 256 -4.89 8.38 15.21
C TYR A 256 -5.12 9.41 14.11
N ASN A 257 -4.91 9.04 12.85
CA ASN A 257 -5.20 9.91 11.70
C ASN A 257 -5.95 9.15 10.60
N GLU A 258 -6.68 9.91 9.79
CA GLU A 258 -7.24 9.46 8.53
C GLU A 258 -6.91 10.49 7.44
N ALA A 259 -6.60 10.01 6.24
CA ALA A 259 -6.56 10.81 5.04
C ALA A 259 -7.30 10.13 3.89
N ILE A 260 -7.84 10.93 2.98
CA ILE A 260 -8.44 10.48 1.72
C ILE A 260 -7.38 10.56 0.63
N LEU A 261 -7.02 9.41 0.07
CA LEU A 261 -6.19 9.31 -1.14
C LEU A 261 -7.11 9.44 -2.36
N ALA A 262 -7.16 10.63 -2.96
CA ALA A 262 -7.90 10.85 -4.20
C ALA A 262 -7.10 10.28 -5.37
N THR A 263 -7.66 9.28 -6.06
CA THR A 263 -7.00 8.58 -7.16
C THR A 263 -7.38 9.18 -8.51
N PRO A 264 -6.56 9.00 -9.56
CA PRO A 264 -6.97 9.34 -10.92
C PRO A 264 -8.32 8.71 -11.29
N VAL A 265 -9.15 9.47 -12.01
CA VAL A 265 -10.51 9.03 -12.38
C VAL A 265 -10.44 7.84 -13.36
N GLY A 266 -9.48 7.83 -14.28
CA GLY A 266 -9.25 6.70 -15.18
C GLY A 266 -10.52 6.20 -15.88
N THR A 267 -10.71 4.89 -15.92
CA THR A 267 -11.90 4.24 -16.51
C THR A 267 -13.19 4.51 -15.74
N ALA A 268 -13.14 5.08 -14.52
CA ALA A 268 -14.33 5.44 -13.77
C ALA A 268 -15.20 6.45 -14.53
N ALA A 269 -14.58 7.40 -15.24
CA ALA A 269 -15.29 8.37 -16.08
C ALA A 269 -16.06 7.69 -17.23
N MET A 270 -15.56 6.58 -17.74
CA MET A 270 -16.17 5.85 -18.86
C MET A 270 -17.39 5.03 -18.42
N ARG A 271 -17.37 4.52 -17.18
CA ARG A 271 -18.42 3.62 -16.66
C ARG A 271 -19.49 4.32 -15.80
N VAL A 272 -19.19 5.49 -15.24
CA VAL A 272 -20.04 6.12 -14.21
C VAL A 272 -21.45 6.47 -14.71
N THR A 273 -21.61 6.94 -15.95
CA THR A 273 -22.92 7.36 -16.47
C THR A 273 -23.91 6.21 -16.48
N LYS A 274 -23.59 5.09 -17.17
CA LYS A 274 -24.43 3.89 -17.24
C LYS A 274 -24.69 3.32 -15.85
N GLN A 275 -23.67 3.25 -15.01
CA GLN A 275 -23.76 2.73 -13.64
C GLN A 275 -24.72 3.58 -12.77
N PHE A 276 -24.63 4.91 -12.87
CA PHE A 276 -25.43 5.84 -12.09
C PHE A 276 -26.87 5.94 -12.60
N GLU A 277 -27.10 5.85 -13.90
CA GLU A 277 -28.45 5.78 -14.47
C GLU A 277 -29.18 4.50 -14.04
N ALA A 278 -28.52 3.35 -14.13
CA ALA A 278 -29.14 2.06 -13.84
C ALA A 278 -29.41 1.83 -12.35
N SER A 279 -28.59 2.39 -11.46
CA SER A 279 -28.60 2.00 -10.04
C SER A 279 -28.26 3.10 -9.04
N ARG A 280 -28.02 4.33 -9.51
CA ARG A 280 -27.52 5.45 -8.69
C ARG A 280 -26.21 5.14 -7.95
N LYS A 281 -25.49 4.10 -8.38
CA LYS A 281 -24.18 3.76 -7.83
C LYS A 281 -23.16 4.79 -8.29
N MET A 282 -22.46 5.40 -7.32
CA MET A 282 -21.32 6.26 -7.57
C MET A 282 -20.07 5.43 -7.89
N ALA A 283 -19.21 5.93 -8.77
CA ALA A 283 -17.88 5.36 -8.97
C ALA A 283 -16.94 5.88 -7.87
N LYS A 284 -16.40 4.98 -7.05
CA LYS A 284 -15.44 5.34 -6.00
C LYS A 284 -14.08 5.66 -6.65
N THR A 285 -13.55 6.84 -6.35
CA THR A 285 -12.26 7.36 -6.88
C THR A 285 -11.32 7.76 -5.75
N HIS A 286 -11.43 7.09 -4.60
CA HIS A 286 -10.57 7.33 -3.46
C HIS A 286 -10.39 6.08 -2.61
N GLN A 287 -9.30 6.07 -1.85
CA GLN A 287 -9.02 5.13 -0.76
C GLN A 287 -8.84 5.92 0.55
N ASN A 288 -8.90 5.22 1.67
CA ASN A 288 -8.65 5.73 3.00
C ASN A 288 -7.24 5.30 3.43
N VAL A 289 -6.43 6.26 3.85
CA VAL A 289 -5.14 6.04 4.51
C VAL A 289 -5.40 6.17 6.00
N LEU A 290 -5.45 5.03 6.68
CA LEU A 290 -5.74 4.95 8.11
C LEU A 290 -4.44 4.80 8.88
N VAL A 291 -4.19 5.68 9.85
CA VAL A 291 -3.00 5.63 10.71
C VAL A 291 -3.43 5.34 12.13
N PHE A 292 -2.86 4.31 12.72
CA PHE A 292 -3.13 3.86 14.09
C PHE A 292 -1.89 4.07 14.96
N CYS A 293 -2.10 4.28 16.26
CA CYS A 293 -1.02 4.39 17.24
C CYS A 293 -1.16 3.33 18.33
N LYS A 294 -0.08 2.60 18.60
CA LYS A 294 0.06 1.75 19.78
C LYS A 294 0.81 2.53 20.85
N GLY A 295 0.17 2.85 21.97
CA GLY A 295 0.78 3.64 23.04
C GLY A 295 0.57 5.15 22.88
N ASP A 296 1.59 5.94 23.21
CA ASP A 296 1.54 7.41 23.22
C ASP A 296 1.94 8.03 21.86
N PRO A 297 1.04 8.76 21.17
CA PRO A 297 1.32 9.33 19.87
C PRO A 297 2.38 10.43 19.89
N ARG A 298 2.59 11.12 21.02
CA ARG A 298 3.64 12.14 21.13
C ARG A 298 5.03 11.51 21.14
N THR A 299 5.18 10.40 21.84
CA THR A 299 6.42 9.62 21.88
C THR A 299 6.67 8.93 20.54
N ALA A 300 5.64 8.38 19.91
CA ALA A 300 5.73 7.84 18.55
C ALA A 300 6.21 8.91 17.54
N ALA A 301 5.60 10.10 17.56
CA ALA A 301 5.99 11.20 16.67
C ALA A 301 7.44 11.67 16.90
N ARG A 302 7.91 11.72 18.16
CA ARG A 302 9.31 12.05 18.46
C ARG A 302 10.28 11.04 17.87
N LYS A 303 9.96 9.74 17.88
CA LYS A 303 10.80 8.71 17.23
C LYS A 303 10.89 8.93 15.73
N CYS A 304 9.79 9.28 15.07
CA CYS A 304 9.77 9.53 13.62
C CYS A 304 10.59 10.76 13.20
N GLY A 305 10.71 11.76 14.07
CA GLY A 305 11.47 12.99 13.82
C GLY A 305 12.92 12.99 14.34
N ALA A 306 13.37 11.89 14.95
CA ALA A 306 14.71 11.73 15.52
C ALA A 306 15.76 11.31 14.49
#